data_AF-A0AAN8D3L8-F1
#
_entry.id   AF-A0AAN8D3L8-F1
#
_cell.length_a   1.000
_cell.length_b   1.000
_cell.length_c   1.000
_cell.angle_alpha   90.00
_cell.angle_beta   90.00
_cell.angle_gamma   90.00
#
_symmetry.space_group_name_H-M   'P 1'
#
loop_
_entity.id
_entity.type
_entity.pdbx_description
1 polymer ?
#
loop_
_entity_poly.entity_id
_entity_poly.type
_entity_poly.pdbx_seq_one_letter_code
_entity_poly.pdbx_strand_id
1 'polypeptide(L)'
;MENKTTLLLIIRPAILRFKLQLGVILVQCLLMIFYTSCVFLFIGTCVLGLCISSVFPSMLAFTEDILDYKGCATTVLVTSASTGEMLLQLIIGSVIDSQGSYSFLLCCTVMSFISFCLFLLFLSVQRHHRNGQTDPPQGTDLKEKPQPGGS
;
A
#
# COMPACT_ATOMS: atom_id res chain seq x y z
N MET A 1 -19.57 -20.31 -2.94
CA MET A 1 -18.70 -20.35 -1.74
C MET A 1 -17.26 -19.96 -2.02
N GLU A 2 -16.80 -20.07 -3.28
CA GLU A 2 -15.43 -19.72 -3.70
C GLU A 2 -15.06 -18.25 -3.50
N ASN A 3 -15.97 -17.32 -3.84
CA ASN A 3 -15.74 -15.87 -3.70
C ASN A 3 -15.40 -15.46 -2.25
N LYS A 4 -16.03 -16.07 -1.24
CA LYS A 4 -15.84 -15.72 0.17
C LYS A 4 -14.44 -16.09 0.69
N THR A 5 -13.84 -17.17 0.15
CA THR A 5 -12.50 -17.65 0.51
C THR A 5 -11.42 -16.81 -0.17
N THR A 6 -11.60 -16.45 -1.45
CA THR A 6 -10.71 -15.54 -2.18
C THR A 6 -10.77 -14.11 -1.63
N LEU A 7 -11.92 -13.68 -1.11
CA LEU A 7 -12.05 -12.41 -0.38
C LEU A 7 -11.29 -12.44 0.94
N LEU A 8 -11.38 -13.55 1.68
CA LEU A 8 -10.67 -13.76 2.93
C LEU A 8 -9.15 -13.79 2.74
N LEU A 9 -8.65 -14.41 1.67
CA LEU A 9 -7.21 -14.48 1.37
C LEU A 9 -6.59 -13.10 1.13
N ILE A 10 -7.24 -12.22 0.38
CA ILE A 10 -6.73 -10.86 0.09
C ILE A 10 -6.88 -9.92 1.31
N ILE A 11 -7.94 -10.09 2.11
CA ILE A 11 -8.20 -9.24 3.27
C ILE A 11 -7.23 -9.50 4.42
N ARG A 12 -6.74 -10.73 4.59
CA ARG A 12 -5.82 -11.12 5.68
C ARG A 12 -4.51 -10.31 5.71
N PRO A 13 -3.73 -10.21 4.61
CA PRO A 13 -2.51 -9.40 4.59
C PRO A 13 -2.81 -7.89 4.68
N ALA A 14 -3.94 -7.44 4.12
CA ALA A 14 -4.36 -6.04 4.18
C ALA A 14 -4.69 -5.58 5.62
N ILE A 15 -5.40 -6.40 6.40
CA ILE A 15 -5.68 -6.11 7.82
C ILE A 15 -4.39 -6.11 8.64
N LEU A 16 -3.45 -7.03 8.37
CA LEU A 16 -2.16 -7.06 9.04
C LEU A 16 -1.36 -5.77 8.79
N ARG A 17 -1.29 -5.32 7.53
CA ARG A 17 -0.68 -4.04 7.14
C ARG A 17 -1.35 -2.85 7.83
N PHE A 18 -2.69 -2.84 7.88
CA PHE A 18 -3.45 -1.77 8.55
C PHE A 18 -3.14 -1.68 10.05
N LYS A 19 -3.09 -2.83 10.75
CA LYS A 19 -2.74 -2.90 12.18
C LYS A 19 -1.32 -2.40 12.43
N LEU A 20 -0.37 -2.78 11.58
CA LEU A 20 1.03 -2.37 11.71
C LEU A 20 1.21 -0.87 11.43
N GLN A 21 0.52 -0.35 10.41
CA GLN A 21 0.53 1.07 10.07
C GLN A 21 -0.08 1.93 11.19
N LEU A 22 -1.15 1.47 11.83
CA LEU A 22 -1.70 2.13 13.02
C LEU A 22 -0.68 2.23 14.16
N GLY A 23 0.10 1.17 14.40
CA GLY A 23 1.19 1.18 15.37
C GLY A 23 2.28 2.18 15.00
N VAL A 24 2.67 2.24 13.73
CA VAL A 24 3.65 3.21 13.21
C VAL A 24 3.14 4.65 13.35
N ILE A 25 1.87 4.92 12.99
CA ILE A 25 1.25 6.24 13.15
C ILE A 25 1.18 6.63 14.63
N LEU A 26 0.85 5.70 15.53
CA LEU A 26 0.81 5.95 16.97
C LEU A 26 2.20 6.31 17.51
N VAL A 27 3.23 5.54 17.15
CA VAL A 27 4.62 5.81 17.54
C VAL A 27 5.07 7.16 16.98
N GLN A 28 4.82 7.43 15.70
CA GLN A 28 5.15 8.70 15.05
C GLN A 28 4.47 9.89 15.73
N CYS A 29 3.20 9.74 16.12
CA CYS A 29 2.45 10.77 16.84
C CYS A 29 3.00 11.00 18.26
N LEU A 30 3.41 9.92 18.95
CA LEU A 30 4.13 10.03 20.23
C LEU A 30 5.49 10.75 20.09
N LEU A 31 6.29 10.45 19.05
CA LEU A 31 7.54 11.17 18.80
C LEU A 31 7.30 12.67 18.57
N MET A 32 6.22 13.03 17.89
CA MET A 32 5.87 14.43 17.64
C MET A 32 5.46 15.16 18.94
N ILE A 33 4.75 14.49 19.86
CA ILE A 33 4.38 15.06 21.17
C ILE A 33 5.59 15.18 22.12
N PHE A 34 6.50 14.21 22.13
CA PHE A 34 7.63 14.11 23.08
C PHE A 34 8.99 14.45 22.43
N TYR A 35 9.02 15.42 21.53
CA TYR A 35 10.23 15.88 20.82
C TYR A 35 11.37 16.35 21.76
N THR A 36 11.04 16.76 22.99
CA THR A 36 11.99 17.35 23.96
C THR A 36 13.08 16.39 24.46
N SER A 37 12.91 15.06 24.34
CA SER A 37 13.86 14.07 24.87
C SER A 37 14.53 13.20 23.80
N CYS A 38 15.85 13.35 23.61
CA CYS A 38 16.63 12.61 22.62
C CYS A 38 16.56 11.08 22.79
N VAL A 39 16.52 10.59 24.04
CA VAL A 39 16.42 9.15 24.34
C VAL A 39 15.11 8.58 23.81
N PHE A 40 14.01 9.34 23.92
CA PHE A 40 12.71 8.92 23.44
C PHE A 40 12.65 8.87 21.91
N LEU A 41 13.26 9.85 21.23
CA LEU A 41 13.41 9.85 19.77
C LEU A 41 14.22 8.64 19.27
N PHE A 42 15.28 8.26 19.99
CA PHE A 42 16.11 7.11 19.62
C PHE A 42 15.34 5.79 19.73
N ILE A 43 14.68 5.55 20.87
CA ILE A 43 13.85 4.35 21.08
C ILE A 43 12.72 4.30 20.04
N GLY A 44 12.06 5.43 19.79
CA GLY A 44 11.01 5.54 18.78
C GLY A 44 11.50 5.20 17.37
N THR A 45 12.68 5.70 16.99
CA THR A 45 13.30 5.40 15.69
C THR A 45 13.70 3.93 15.57
N CYS A 46 14.21 3.30 16.64
CA CYS A 46 14.52 1.87 16.65
C CYS A 46 13.25 1.03 16.43
N VAL A 47 12.15 1.34 17.12
CA VAL A 47 10.87 0.64 16.96
C VAL A 47 10.33 0.82 15.54
N LEU A 48 10.42 2.05 14.98
CA LEU A 48 10.07 2.30 13.59
C LEU A 48 10.89 1.46 12.62
N GLY A 49 12.21 1.35 12.83
CA GLY A 49 13.10 0.50 12.04
C GLY A 49 12.72 -0.99 12.08
N LEU A 50 12.36 -1.51 13.26
CA LEU A 50 11.86 -2.87 13.42
C LEU A 50 10.54 -3.10 12.68
N CYS A 51 9.62 -2.12 12.76
CA CYS A 51 8.37 -2.17 11.99
C CYS A 51 8.64 -2.23 10.49
N ILE A 52 9.54 -1.38 9.97
CA ILE A 52 9.90 -1.34 8.54
C ILE A 52 10.47 -2.69 8.07
N SER A 53 11.31 -3.33 8.89
CA SER A 53 11.88 -4.64 8.60
C SER A 53 10.80 -5.72 8.37
N SER A 54 9.70 -5.69 9.13
CA SER A 54 8.58 -6.63 8.95
C SER A 54 7.62 -6.22 7.81
N VAL A 55 7.52 -4.92 7.54
CA VAL A 55 6.68 -4.34 6.47
C VAL A 55 7.24 -4.70 5.08
N PHE A 56 8.56 -4.73 4.92
CA PHE A 56 9.23 -5.01 3.65
C PHE A 56 8.93 -6.39 3.04
N PRO A 57 9.13 -7.53 3.74
CA PRO A 57 8.83 -8.86 3.20
C PRO A 57 7.32 -9.05 2.96
N SER A 58 6.48 -8.43 3.79
CA SER A 58 5.02 -8.45 3.61
C SER A 58 4.57 -7.70 2.36
N MET A 59 5.26 -6.60 2.02
CA MET A 59 5.00 -5.83 0.80
C MET A 59 5.41 -6.61 -0.45
N LEU A 60 6.59 -7.24 -0.40
CA LEU A 60 7.07 -8.10 -1.49
C LEU A 60 6.10 -9.25 -1.74
N ALA A 61 5.69 -9.97 -0.69
CA ALA A 61 4.73 -11.06 -0.81
C ALA A 61 3.38 -10.60 -1.40
N PHE A 62 2.93 -9.38 -1.07
CA PHE A 62 1.70 -8.82 -1.63
C PHE A 62 1.83 -8.42 -3.10
N THR A 63 2.96 -7.84 -3.50
CA THR A 63 3.19 -7.44 -4.89
C THR A 63 3.45 -8.64 -5.80
N GLU A 64 4.05 -9.71 -5.30
CA GLU A 64 4.21 -10.99 -6.01
C GLU A 64 2.89 -11.73 -6.20
N ASP A 65 1.90 -11.53 -5.32
CA ASP A 65 0.54 -12.08 -5.48
C ASP A 65 -0.26 -11.31 -6.56
N ILE A 66 0.04 -10.02 -6.76
CA ILE A 66 -0.62 -9.15 -7.76
C ILE A 66 -0.01 -9.31 -9.16
N LEU A 67 1.31 -9.54 -9.24
CA LEU A 67 2.05 -9.70 -10.48
C LEU A 67 2.57 -11.14 -10.54
N ASP A 68 2.05 -11.95 -11.47
CA ASP A 68 2.39 -13.36 -11.74
C ASP A 68 3.88 -13.64 -12.08
N TYR A 69 4.80 -12.70 -11.81
CA TYR A 69 6.22 -12.77 -12.13
C TYR A 69 7.11 -12.10 -11.07
N LYS A 70 7.73 -12.91 -10.20
CA LYS A 70 8.55 -12.47 -9.03
C LYS A 70 9.63 -11.42 -9.32
N GLY A 71 10.39 -11.57 -10.41
CA GLY A 71 11.58 -10.75 -10.67
C GLY A 71 11.28 -9.34 -11.20
N CYS A 72 10.26 -9.22 -12.04
CA CYS A 72 9.85 -7.93 -12.62
C CYS A 72 9.23 -7.03 -11.55
N ALA A 73 8.35 -7.59 -10.73
CA ALA A 73 7.63 -6.85 -9.69
C ALA A 73 8.57 -6.30 -8.60
N THR A 74 9.53 -7.12 -8.16
CA THR A 74 10.55 -6.71 -7.17
C THR A 74 11.43 -5.57 -7.69
N THR A 75 11.82 -5.62 -8.98
CA THR A 75 12.66 -4.58 -9.59
C THR A 75 11.90 -3.25 -9.70
N VAL A 76 10.63 -3.29 -10.12
CA VAL A 76 9.80 -2.08 -10.19
C VAL A 76 9.57 -1.51 -8.79
N LEU A 77 9.30 -2.38 -7.80
CA LEU A 77 9.17 -1.96 -6.41
C LEU A 77 10.44 -1.29 -5.89
N VAL A 78 11.62 -1.91 -6.04
CA VAL A 78 12.87 -1.35 -5.52
C VAL A 78 13.24 -0.05 -6.23
N THR A 79 12.99 0.04 -7.55
CA THR A 79 13.23 1.26 -8.33
C THR A 79 12.33 2.38 -7.83
N SER A 80 11.03 2.11 -7.69
CA SER A 80 10.08 3.10 -7.17
C SER A 80 10.38 3.53 -5.73
N ALA A 81 10.80 2.59 -4.88
CA ALA A 81 11.22 2.88 -3.52
C ALA A 81 12.47 3.78 -3.48
N SER A 82 13.47 3.48 -4.32
CA SER A 82 14.69 4.30 -4.43
C SER A 82 14.41 5.70 -5.00
N THR A 83 13.54 5.81 -6.01
CA THR A 83 13.12 7.12 -6.51
C THR A 83 12.35 7.92 -5.45
N GLY A 84 11.47 7.27 -4.68
CA GLY A 84 10.73 7.90 -3.59
C GLY A 84 11.64 8.36 -2.45
N GLU A 85 12.65 7.57 -2.11
CA GLU A 85 13.65 7.88 -1.09
C GLU A 85 14.47 9.12 -1.48
N MET A 86 14.94 9.18 -2.73
CA MET A 86 15.63 10.36 -3.28
C MET A 86 14.74 11.61 -3.26
N LEU A 87 13.47 11.49 -3.66
CA LEU A 87 12.52 12.62 -3.62
C LEU A 87 12.28 13.09 -2.18
N LEU A 88 12.15 12.16 -1.23
CA LEU A 88 11.92 12.46 0.17
C LEU A 88 13.12 13.20 0.79
N GLN A 89 14.35 12.77 0.48
CA GLN A 89 15.57 13.47 0.88
C GLN A 89 15.62 14.91 0.32
N LEU A 90 15.27 15.12 -0.95
CA LEU A 90 15.25 16.46 -1.55
C LEU A 90 14.24 17.38 -0.84
N ILE A 91 13.04 16.88 -0.54
CA ILE A 91 12.01 17.65 0.18
C ILE A 91 12.47 17.98 1.61
N ILE A 92 13.01 17.01 2.33
CA ILE A 92 13.51 17.20 3.70
C ILE A 92 14.67 18.21 3.73
N GLY A 93 15.61 18.07 2.79
CA GLY A 93 16.76 18.97 2.66
C GLY A 93 16.35 20.42 2.43
N SER A 94 15.34 20.67 1.58
CA SER A 94 14.88 22.04 1.34
C SER A 94 14.09 22.62 2.51
N VAL A 95 13.34 21.80 3.26
CA VAL A 95 12.49 22.28 4.37
C VAL A 95 13.30 22.52 5.65
N ILE A 96 14.39 21.77 5.87
CA ILE A 96 15.28 21.97 7.03
C ILE A 96 15.91 23.37 7.04
N ASP A 97 16.30 23.89 5.88
CA ASP A 97 16.92 25.22 5.73
C ASP A 97 15.99 26.36 6.22
N SER A 98 14.67 26.18 6.08
CA SER A 98 13.68 27.21 6.42
C SER A 98 13.13 27.15 7.85
N GLN A 99 13.11 25.98 8.50
CA GLN A 99 12.26 25.74 9.68
C GLN A 99 12.92 24.90 10.80
N GLY A 100 14.16 24.43 10.65
CA GLY A 100 14.87 23.68 11.70
C GLY A 100 14.42 22.22 11.85
N SER A 101 14.76 21.57 12.98
CA SER A 101 14.70 20.09 13.11
C SER A 101 13.29 19.49 13.23
N TYR A 102 12.27 20.26 13.63
CA TYR A 102 10.90 19.74 13.73
C TYR A 102 10.29 19.39 12.36
N SER A 103 10.79 20.03 11.30
CA SER A 103 10.41 19.80 9.90
C SER A 103 10.56 18.36 9.45
N PHE A 104 11.57 17.65 9.95
CA PHE A 104 11.82 16.26 9.59
C PHE A 104 10.67 15.35 10.06
N LEU A 105 10.31 15.46 11.33
CA LEU A 105 9.22 14.68 11.94
C LEU A 105 7.86 15.01 11.30
N LEU A 106 7.61 16.29 10.98
CA LEU A 106 6.41 16.69 10.25
C LEU A 106 6.36 16.10 8.83
N CYS A 107 7.46 16.17 8.08
CA CYS A 107 7.53 15.59 6.74
C CYS A 107 7.22 14.09 6.75
N CYS A 108 7.86 13.33 7.66
CA CYS A 108 7.57 11.90 7.84
C CYS A 108 6.08 11.64 8.18
N THR A 109 5.48 12.50 9.00
CA THR A 109 4.06 12.38 9.38
C THR A 109 3.16 12.58 8.17
N VAL A 110 3.36 13.67 7.40
CA VAL A 110 2.59 13.97 6.19
C VAL A 110 2.71 12.84 5.16
N MET A 111 3.92 12.33 4.93
CA MET A 111 4.15 11.23 3.99
C MET A 111 3.51 9.92 4.45
N SER A 112 3.50 9.64 5.76
CA SER A 112 2.80 8.48 6.33
C SER A 112 1.28 8.56 6.10
N PHE A 113 0.69 9.75 6.27
CA PHE A 113 -0.72 9.99 5.97
C PHE A 113 -1.03 9.80 4.48
N ILE A 114 -0.23 10.38 3.59
CA ILE A 114 -0.39 10.21 2.13
C ILE A 114 -0.30 8.73 1.75
N SER A 115 0.69 8.01 2.28
CA SER A 115 0.87 6.57 2.05
C SER A 115 -0.34 5.76 2.50
N PHE A 116 -0.89 6.06 3.69
CA PHE A 116 -2.08 5.39 4.20
C PHE A 116 -3.32 5.68 3.33
N CYS A 117 -3.52 6.94 2.91
CA CYS A 117 -4.61 7.31 2.02
C CYS A 117 -4.51 6.58 0.67
N LEU A 118 -3.33 6.54 0.06
CA LEU A 118 -3.11 5.81 -1.20
C LEU A 118 -3.35 4.30 -1.03
N PHE A 119 -2.94 3.71 0.09
CA PHE A 119 -3.21 2.30 0.39
C PHE A 119 -4.71 2.01 0.53
N LEU A 120 -5.46 2.87 1.22
CA LEU A 120 -6.92 2.77 1.33
C LEU A 120 -7.62 2.95 -0.03
N LEU A 121 -7.14 3.89 -0.85
CA LEU A 121 -7.65 4.12 -2.20
C LEU A 121 -7.43 2.87 -3.07
N PHE A 122 -6.22 2.31 -3.06
CA PHE A 122 -5.89 1.10 -3.80
C PHE A 122 -6.77 -0.09 -3.37
N LEU A 123 -6.95 -0.30 -2.06
CA LEU A 123 -7.85 -1.32 -1.54
C LEU A 123 -9.32 -1.08 -1.93
N SER A 124 -9.75 0.18 -1.98
CA SER A 124 -11.11 0.54 -2.37
C SER A 124 -11.35 0.23 -3.84
N VAL A 125 -10.40 0.58 -4.72
CA VAL A 125 -10.44 0.24 -6.15
C VAL A 125 -10.43 -1.26 -6.36
N GLN A 126 -9.56 -1.99 -5.65
CA GLN A 126 -9.50 -3.46 -5.68
C GLN A 126 -10.84 -4.11 -5.27
N ARG A 127 -11.44 -3.62 -4.18
CA ARG A 127 -12.77 -4.07 -3.74
C ARG A 127 -13.84 -3.73 -4.75
N HIS A 128 -13.82 -2.53 -5.32
CA HIS A 128 -14.79 -2.08 -6.30
C HIS A 128 -14.71 -2.91 -7.60
N HIS A 129 -13.51 -3.12 -8.13
CA HIS A 129 -13.30 -3.93 -9.34
C HIS A 129 -13.76 -5.38 -9.13
N ARG A 130 -13.46 -5.97 -7.97
CA ARG A 130 -13.92 -7.33 -7.66
C ARG A 130 -15.42 -7.42 -7.38
N ASN A 131 -16.05 -6.35 -6.89
CA ASN A 131 -17.50 -6.30 -6.71
C ASN A 131 -18.24 -6.16 -8.05
N GLY A 132 -17.67 -5.43 -9.03
CA GLY A 132 -18.22 -5.25 -10.38
C GLY A 132 -18.13 -6.48 -11.30
N GLN A 133 -17.30 -7.47 -10.95
CA GLN A 133 -17.21 -8.73 -11.71
C GLN A 133 -18.29 -9.77 -11.30
N THR A 134 -19.27 -9.35 -10.48
CA THR A 134 -20.45 -10.16 -10.11
C THR A 134 -21.66 -9.86 -11.00
N ASP A 135 -21.44 -9.37 -12.23
CA ASP A 135 -22.46 -9.39 -13.27
C ASP A 135 -22.09 -10.47 -14.31
N PRO A 136 -22.84 -11.57 -14.43
CA PRO A 136 -22.60 -12.54 -15.50
C PRO A 136 -22.85 -11.88 -16.86
N PRO A 137 -22.19 -12.34 -17.94
CA PRO A 137 -22.57 -11.95 -19.29
C PRO A 137 -23.93 -12.58 -19.61
N GLN A 138 -25.03 -11.90 -19.26
CA GLN A 138 -26.33 -12.20 -19.84
C GLN A 138 -26.47 -11.43 -21.14
N GLY A 139 -26.43 -12.16 -22.26
CA GLY A 139 -26.94 -11.64 -23.52
C GLY A 139 -26.22 -12.04 -24.80
N THR A 140 -25.49 -13.16 -24.88
CA THR A 140 -25.37 -13.83 -26.19
C THR A 140 -26.68 -14.57 -26.46
N ASP A 141 -27.68 -13.80 -26.90
CA ASP A 141 -28.88 -14.30 -27.54
C ASP A 141 -28.44 -15.05 -28.80
N LEU A 142 -28.52 -16.39 -28.74
CA LEU A 142 -28.55 -17.22 -29.92
C LEU A 142 -29.72 -16.77 -30.78
N LYS A 143 -29.42 -16.24 -31.96
CA LYS A 143 -30.34 -16.37 -33.09
C LYS A 143 -29.67 -17.17 -34.20
N GLU A 144 -29.54 -18.46 -33.92
CA GLU A 144 -29.63 -19.48 -34.96
C GLU A 144 -30.97 -19.31 -35.69
N LYS A 145 -30.94 -19.14 -37.01
CA LYS A 145 -32.08 -19.42 -37.88
C LYS A 145 -31.57 -20.04 -39.17
N PRO A 146 -32.34 -20.99 -39.75
CA PRO A 146 -31.81 -22.17 -40.39
C PRO A 146 -31.50 -21.91 -41.87
N GLN A 147 -30.54 -22.68 -42.36
CA GLN A 147 -30.38 -22.96 -43.78
C GLN A 147 -31.48 -23.95 -44.21
N PRO A 148 -32.29 -23.66 -45.25
CA PRO A 148 -32.88 -24.70 -46.08
C PRO A 148 -32.13 -24.73 -47.42
N GLY A 149 -31.62 -25.91 -47.77
CA GLY A 149 -30.99 -26.14 -49.05
C GLY A 149 -31.98 -26.22 -50.21
N GLY A 150 -31.42 -26.16 -51.42
CA GLY A 150 -31.93 -26.85 -52.61
C GLY A 150 -33.00 -26.12 -53.41
N SER A 151 -32.59 -25.43 -54.48
CA SER A 151 -32.78 -25.86 -55.89
C SER A 151 -32.05 -24.88 -56.81
#